data_AF-A0AA38IFK9-F1
#
_entry.id   AF-A0AA38IFK9-F1
#
_cell.length_a   1.000
_cell.length_b   1.000
_cell.length_c   1.000
_cell.angle_alpha   90.00
_cell.angle_beta   90.00
_cell.angle_gamma   90.00
#
_symmetry.space_group_name_H-M   'P 1'
#
loop_
_entity.id
_entity.type
_entity.pdbx_description
1 polymer ?
#
loop_
_entity_poly.entity_id
_entity_poly.type
_entity_poly.pdbx_seq_one_letter_code
_entity_poly.pdbx_strand_id
1 'polypeptide(L)'
;MEIRERTDAKEVEEFLKKEIEVEVEVLETIIIGKEESQKILVKTLWEEKQEVMKNKNKLRGKRIYIDNDWTVQGQKIQKGIREIAKEERKKGYTTRVGYKKLEIGDKMYTWNDNKGKLEGKFRKSSQH
;
A
#
# COMPACT_ATOMS: atom_id res chain seq x y z
N MET A 1 -9.96 -4.27 18.54
CA MET A 1 -10.45 -4.83 17.26
C MET A 1 -11.01 -6.18 17.60
N GLU A 2 -12.32 -6.39 17.42
CA GLU A 2 -12.98 -7.64 17.79
C GLU A 2 -12.94 -8.56 16.55
N ILE A 3 -12.24 -9.68 16.64
CA ILE A 3 -12.09 -10.69 15.57
C ILE A 3 -13.25 -11.66 15.73
N ARG A 4 -14.11 -11.81 14.70
CA ARG A 4 -15.36 -12.58 14.88
C ARG A 4 -15.55 -13.80 14.00
N GLU A 5 -14.86 -13.97 12.88
CA GLU A 5 -14.92 -15.22 12.07
C GLU A 5 -13.86 -15.21 10.96
N ARG A 6 -13.50 -16.41 10.47
CA ARG A 6 -12.70 -16.59 9.24
C ARG A 6 -13.65 -16.71 8.06
N THR A 7 -13.42 -15.97 6.98
CA THR A 7 -14.09 -16.20 5.68
C THR A 7 -13.29 -17.23 4.89
N ASP A 8 -13.89 -17.91 3.91
CA ASP A 8 -13.11 -18.83 3.08
C ASP A 8 -12.07 -18.05 2.25
N ALA A 9 -10.79 -18.44 2.37
CA ALA A 9 -9.71 -17.87 1.58
C ALA A 9 -9.99 -18.03 0.08
N LYS A 10 -10.58 -19.17 -0.32
CA LYS A 10 -10.92 -19.45 -1.72
C LYS A 10 -11.94 -18.49 -2.30
N GLU A 11 -12.94 -18.07 -1.51
CA GLU A 11 -13.92 -17.09 -1.96
C GLU A 11 -13.25 -15.74 -2.27
N VAL A 12 -12.27 -15.33 -1.46
CA VAL A 12 -11.50 -14.11 -1.70
C VAL A 12 -10.62 -14.24 -2.95
N GLU A 13 -9.96 -15.38 -3.13
CA GLU A 13 -9.13 -15.66 -4.32
C GLU A 13 -9.97 -15.64 -5.60
N GLU A 14 -11.11 -16.35 -5.61
CA GLU A 14 -12.05 -16.38 -6.74
C GLU A 14 -12.62 -14.99 -7.04
N PHE A 15 -12.96 -14.22 -5.99
CA PHE A 15 -13.40 -12.84 -6.13
C PHE A 15 -12.33 -11.99 -6.82
N LEU A 16 -11.09 -12.04 -6.35
CA LEU A 16 -9.99 -11.23 -6.91
C LEU A 16 -9.68 -11.64 -8.36
N LYS A 17 -9.67 -12.94 -8.64
CA LYS A 17 -9.49 -13.45 -10.00
C LYS A 17 -10.61 -13.00 -10.93
N LYS A 18 -11.87 -13.07 -10.50
CA LYS A 18 -13.03 -12.74 -11.34
C LYS A 18 -13.20 -11.23 -11.54
N GLU A 19 -13.03 -10.45 -10.49
CA GLU A 19 -13.43 -9.04 -10.47
C GLU A 19 -12.31 -8.09 -10.86
N ILE A 20 -11.05 -8.47 -10.61
CA ILE A 20 -9.88 -7.65 -10.94
C ILE A 20 -8.80 -8.38 -11.74
N GLU A 21 -9.01 -9.66 -12.09
CA GLU A 21 -8.10 -10.49 -12.89
C GLU A 21 -6.70 -10.61 -12.27
N VAL A 22 -6.66 -10.78 -10.94
CA VAL A 22 -5.42 -11.01 -10.20
C VAL A 22 -5.55 -12.33 -9.45
N GLU A 23 -4.63 -13.24 -9.71
CA GLU A 23 -4.46 -14.46 -8.93
C GLU A 23 -3.56 -14.14 -7.73
N VAL A 24 -3.96 -14.57 -6.55
CA VAL A 24 -3.23 -14.36 -5.30
C VAL A 24 -3.30 -15.61 -4.44
N GLU A 25 -2.27 -15.86 -3.66
CA GLU A 25 -2.31 -16.81 -2.54
C GLU A 25 -2.79 -16.08 -1.27
N VAL A 26 -3.96 -16.48 -0.76
CA VAL A 26 -4.52 -15.90 0.46
C VAL A 26 -4.06 -16.71 1.68
N LEU A 27 -3.16 -16.09 2.46
CA LEU A 27 -2.57 -16.72 3.66
C LEU A 27 -3.54 -16.72 4.85
N GLU A 28 -4.32 -15.66 5.00
CA GLU A 28 -5.27 -15.51 6.10
C GLU A 28 -6.35 -14.48 5.77
N THR A 29 -7.57 -14.73 6.24
CA THR A 29 -8.69 -13.80 6.16
C THR A 29 -9.34 -13.63 7.52
N ILE A 30 -9.75 -12.40 7.83
CA ILE A 30 -10.44 -12.08 9.08
C ILE A 30 -11.58 -11.11 8.78
N ILE A 31 -12.78 -11.43 9.26
CA ILE A 31 -13.90 -10.48 9.26
C ILE A 31 -13.73 -9.52 10.44
N ILE A 32 -13.75 -8.23 10.13
CA ILE A 32 -13.61 -7.13 11.10
C ILE A 32 -14.81 -6.18 10.98
N GLY A 33 -15.18 -5.52 12.08
CA GLY A 33 -16.32 -4.58 12.10
C GLY A 33 -17.62 -5.21 12.62
N LYS A 34 -18.71 -4.43 12.63
CA LYS A 34 -20.03 -4.85 13.12
C LYS A 34 -21.11 -4.50 12.10
N GLU A 35 -22.07 -5.39 11.92
CA GLU A 35 -23.28 -5.18 11.09
C GLU A 35 -22.93 -4.62 9.71
N GLU A 36 -23.45 -3.45 9.35
CA GLU A 36 -23.26 -2.82 8.03
C GLU A 36 -21.82 -2.35 7.75
N SER A 37 -20.93 -2.38 8.75
CA SER A 37 -19.53 -1.94 8.63
C SER A 37 -18.53 -3.09 8.51
N GLN A 38 -19.01 -4.33 8.30
CA GLN A 38 -18.14 -5.50 8.15
C GLN A 38 -17.19 -5.35 6.95
N LYS A 39 -15.94 -5.73 7.16
CA LYS A 39 -14.88 -5.78 6.15
C LYS A 39 -14.12 -7.08 6.27
N ILE A 40 -13.53 -7.52 5.17
CA ILE A 40 -12.61 -8.65 5.15
C ILE A 40 -11.19 -8.08 5.12
N LEU A 41 -10.41 -8.37 6.16
CA LEU A 41 -8.98 -8.15 6.18
C LEU A 41 -8.29 -9.35 5.56
N VAL A 42 -7.46 -9.12 4.55
CA VAL A 42 -6.78 -10.19 3.79
C VAL A 42 -5.27 -10.06 3.97
N LYS A 43 -4.63 -11.16 4.32
CA LYS A 43 -3.17 -11.30 4.37
C LYS A 43 -2.73 -12.16 3.19
N THR A 44 -1.77 -11.66 2.43
CA THR A 44 -1.22 -12.24 1.20
C THR A 44 0.23 -11.78 1.06
N LEU A 45 0.96 -12.25 0.03
CA LEU A 45 2.33 -11.83 -0.24
C LEU A 45 2.38 -10.35 -0.64
N TRP A 46 3.55 -9.73 -0.46
CA TRP A 46 3.70 -8.30 -0.71
C TRP A 46 3.53 -7.95 -2.20
N GLU A 47 4.13 -8.75 -3.06
CA GLU A 47 4.10 -8.63 -4.52
C GLU A 47 2.66 -8.73 -5.04
N GLU A 48 1.94 -9.76 -4.59
CA GLU A 48 0.52 -10.00 -4.89
C GLU A 48 -0.37 -8.85 -4.40
N LYS A 49 -0.14 -8.36 -3.18
CA LYS A 49 -0.82 -7.16 -2.67
C LYS A 49 -0.59 -5.94 -3.56
N GLN A 50 0.62 -5.73 -4.09
CA GLN A 50 0.86 -4.62 -5.02
C GLN A 50 0.05 -4.78 -6.31
N GLU A 51 -0.06 -6.00 -6.81
CA GLU A 51 -0.83 -6.31 -8.02
C GLU A 51 -2.33 -6.08 -7.83
N VAL A 52 -2.89 -6.53 -6.70
CA VAL A 52 -4.27 -6.23 -6.30
C VAL A 52 -4.49 -4.71 -6.23
N MET A 53 -3.59 -3.98 -5.56
CA MET A 53 -3.72 -2.53 -5.41
C MET A 53 -3.58 -1.77 -6.74
N LYS A 54 -2.85 -2.31 -7.71
CA LYS A 54 -2.72 -1.75 -9.07
C LYS A 54 -3.99 -1.98 -9.89
N ASN A 55 -4.65 -3.13 -9.73
CA ASN A 55 -5.82 -3.54 -10.52
C ASN A 55 -7.18 -3.23 -9.85
N LYS A 56 -7.20 -2.76 -8.60
CA LYS A 56 -8.46 -2.45 -7.89
C LYS A 56 -9.34 -1.41 -8.58
N ASN A 57 -8.78 -0.62 -9.50
CA ASN A 57 -9.55 0.33 -10.31
C ASN A 57 -10.60 -0.34 -11.20
N LYS A 58 -10.46 -1.64 -11.50
CA LYS A 58 -11.48 -2.45 -12.20
C LYS A 58 -12.80 -2.59 -11.40
N LEU A 59 -12.76 -2.32 -10.09
CA LEU A 59 -13.96 -2.25 -9.24
C LEU A 59 -14.69 -0.90 -9.34
N ARG A 60 -14.18 0.08 -10.10
CA ARG A 60 -14.81 1.40 -10.20
C ARG A 60 -16.22 1.30 -10.75
N GLY A 61 -17.19 1.87 -10.04
CA GLY A 61 -18.62 1.79 -10.36
C GLY A 61 -19.35 0.67 -9.62
N LYS A 62 -18.62 -0.22 -8.93
CA LYS A 62 -19.20 -1.21 -8.01
C LYS A 62 -19.18 -0.66 -6.58
N ARG A 63 -20.08 -1.15 -5.72
CA ARG A 63 -20.13 -0.80 -4.28
C ARG A 63 -19.14 -1.64 -3.45
N ILE A 64 -17.99 -1.98 -4.02
CA ILE A 64 -16.96 -2.82 -3.40
C ILE A 64 -15.65 -2.04 -3.41
N TYR A 65 -14.97 -2.02 -2.28
CA TYR A 65 -13.77 -1.22 -2.08
C TYR A 65 -12.66 -2.09 -1.50
N ILE A 66 -11.47 -1.99 -2.10
CA ILE A 66 -10.24 -2.61 -1.60
C ILE A 66 -9.29 -1.48 -1.20
N ASP A 67 -8.89 -1.45 0.06
CA ASP A 67 -7.90 -0.50 0.55
C ASP A 67 -6.75 -1.20 1.24
N ASN A 68 -5.58 -0.55 1.19
CA ASN A 68 -4.44 -1.01 1.96
C ASN A 68 -4.78 -0.87 3.44
N ASP A 69 -4.60 -1.95 4.21
CA ASP A 69 -4.49 -1.82 5.65
C ASP A 69 -3.20 -1.06 5.97
N TRP A 70 -3.34 0.24 6.24
CA TRP A 70 -2.23 1.07 6.69
C TRP A 70 -2.13 0.87 8.20
N THR A 71 -1.09 0.16 8.64
CA THR A 71 -0.76 0.13 10.06
C THR A 71 -0.56 1.56 10.57
N VAL A 72 -0.91 1.83 11.84
CA VAL A 72 -0.69 3.15 12.47
C VAL A 72 0.77 3.61 12.30
N GLN A 73 1.71 2.66 12.35
CA GLN A 73 3.12 2.91 12.07
C GLN A 73 3.36 3.32 10.61
N GLY A 74 2.76 2.62 9.64
CA GLY A 74 2.81 3.00 8.22
C GLY A 74 2.24 4.40 7.95
N GLN A 75 1.13 4.76 8.61
CA GLN A 75 0.57 6.12 8.54
C GLN A 75 1.54 7.17 9.08
N LYS A 76 2.17 6.92 10.25
CA LYS A 76 3.17 7.82 10.84
C LYS A 76 4.39 7.99 9.92
N ILE A 77 4.91 6.89 9.38
CA ILE A 77 6.04 6.91 8.44
C ILE A 77 5.68 7.73 7.20
N GLN A 78 4.54 7.44 6.57
CA GLN A 78 4.13 8.16 5.36
C GLN A 78 3.85 9.64 5.63
N LYS A 79 3.31 9.99 6.80
CA LYS A 79 3.13 11.38 7.24
C LYS A 79 4.49 12.09 7.37
N GLY A 80 5.46 11.48 8.03
CA GLY A 80 6.82 12.02 8.15
C GLY A 80 7.48 12.23 6.78
N ILE A 81 7.33 11.28 5.85
CA ILE A 81 7.82 11.43 4.47
C ILE A 81 7.18 12.64 3.76
N ARG A 82 5.88 12.87 3.95
CA ARG A 82 5.18 14.03 3.36
C ARG A 82 5.63 15.35 3.96
N GLU A 83 5.94 15.39 5.25
CA GLU A 83 6.48 16.57 5.92
C GLU A 83 7.86 16.93 5.36
N ILE A 84 8.77 15.96 5.26
CA ILE A 84 10.09 16.15 4.61
C ILE A 84 9.90 16.65 3.17
N ALA A 85 9.02 16.03 2.39
CA ALA A 85 8.74 16.45 1.02
C ALA A 85 8.24 17.91 0.92
N LYS A 86 7.46 18.36 1.90
CA LYS A 86 6.94 19.74 1.98
C LYS A 86 8.05 20.73 2.31
N GLU A 87 8.95 20.38 3.24
CA GLU A 87 10.11 21.21 3.58
C GLU A 87 11.06 21.36 2.39
N GLU A 88 11.34 20.27 1.67
CA GLU A 88 12.22 20.31 0.49
C GLU A 88 11.60 21.10 -0.66
N ARG A 89 10.27 21.04 -0.85
CA ARG A 89 9.57 21.95 -1.79
C ARG A 89 9.71 23.41 -1.41
N LYS A 90 9.64 23.75 -0.11
CA LYS A 90 9.86 25.13 0.36
C LYS A 90 11.28 25.63 0.06
N LYS A 91 12.26 24.72 0.00
CA LYS A 91 13.65 25.01 -0.39
C LYS A 91 13.84 25.12 -1.91
N GLY A 92 12.80 24.88 -2.71
CA GLY A 92 12.83 24.98 -4.17
C GLY A 92 13.05 23.66 -4.91
N TYR A 93 13.13 22.51 -4.21
CA TYR A 93 13.29 21.22 -4.87
C TYR A 93 11.97 20.65 -5.39
N THR A 94 12.03 19.96 -6.54
CA THR A 94 10.93 19.12 -7.01
C THR A 94 10.88 17.83 -6.19
N THR A 95 9.70 17.47 -5.67
CA THR A 95 9.56 16.23 -4.89
C THR A 95 8.36 15.38 -5.29
N ARG A 96 8.56 14.06 -5.34
CA ARG A 96 7.50 13.05 -5.53
C ARG A 96 7.48 12.08 -4.36
N VAL A 97 6.30 11.85 -3.81
CA VAL A 97 6.09 10.96 -2.66
C VAL A 97 5.50 9.65 -3.15
N GLY A 98 6.24 8.56 -2.95
CA GLY A 98 5.75 7.19 -3.14
C GLY A 98 5.51 6.51 -1.78
N TYR A 99 4.99 5.28 -1.80
CA TYR A 99 4.90 4.48 -0.57
C TYR A 99 6.31 4.19 -0.04
N LYS A 100 6.59 4.61 1.20
CA LYS A 100 7.92 4.48 1.83
C LYS A 100 9.07 5.03 0.97
N LYS A 101 8.78 5.97 0.06
CA LYS A 101 9.75 6.51 -0.90
C LYS A 101 9.57 8.02 -1.05
N LEU A 102 10.68 8.71 -1.25
CA LEU A 102 10.72 10.14 -1.53
C LEU A 102 11.73 10.41 -2.64
N GLU A 103 11.32 11.08 -3.69
CA GLU A 103 12.20 11.61 -4.73
C GLU A 103 12.38 13.10 -4.48
N ILE A 104 13.62 13.59 -4.52
CA ILE A 104 13.99 15.01 -4.38
C ILE A 104 15.00 15.31 -5.49
N GLY A 105 14.59 16.08 -6.50
CA GLY A 105 15.37 16.23 -7.73
C GLY A 105 15.71 14.87 -8.33
N ASP A 106 16.99 14.60 -8.58
CA ASP A 106 17.47 13.33 -9.15
C ASP A 106 17.79 12.24 -8.11
N LYS A 107 17.55 12.52 -6.82
CA LYS A 107 17.86 11.61 -5.72
C LYS A 107 16.61 10.86 -5.28
N MET A 108 16.72 9.54 -5.17
CA MET A 108 15.66 8.69 -4.66
C MET A 108 16.02 8.20 -3.26
N TYR A 109 15.09 8.38 -2.33
CA TYR A 109 15.21 7.94 -0.95
C TYR A 109 14.16 6.87 -0.67
N THR A 110 14.58 5.77 -0.04
CA THR A 110 13.67 4.70 0.41
C THR A 110 13.72 4.61 1.93
N TRP A 111 12.57 4.42 2.56
CA TRP A 111 12.47 4.22 4.00
C TRP A 111 13.09 2.89 4.39
N ASN A 112 14.05 2.93 5.31
CA ASN A 112 14.64 1.76 5.92
C ASN A 112 13.90 1.46 7.23
N ASP A 113 13.11 0.39 7.26
CA ASP A 113 12.31 0.00 8.43
C ASP A 113 13.18 -0.35 9.65
N ASN A 114 14.35 -0.94 9.45
CA ASN A 114 15.26 -1.30 10.55
C ASN A 114 15.89 -0.07 11.22
N LYS A 115 16.12 0.99 10.44
CA LYS A 115 16.77 2.22 10.91
C LYS A 115 15.80 3.36 11.20
N GLY A 116 14.52 3.22 10.84
CA GLY A 116 13.49 4.24 11.02
C GLY A 116 13.79 5.56 10.30
N LYS A 117 14.43 5.53 9.13
CA LYS A 117 14.77 6.73 8.36
C LYS A 117 14.83 6.51 6.85
N LEU A 118 14.71 7.59 6.08
CA LEU A 118 14.97 7.61 4.65
C LEU A 118 16.47 7.44 4.35
N GLU A 119 16.82 6.50 3.48
CA GLU A 119 18.18 6.32 2.96
C GLU A 119 18.21 6.63 1.46
N GLY A 120 19.16 7.49 1.07
CA GLY A 120 19.32 7.94 -0.30
C GLY A 120 20.12 6.95 -1.14
N LYS A 121 19.67 6.72 -2.37
CA LYS A 121 20.48 6.16 -3.45
C LYS A 121 20.55 7.19 -4.57
N PHE A 122 21.74 7.44 -5.09
CA PHE A 122 21.87 8.18 -6.35
C PHE A 122 21.23 7.35 -7.45
N ARG A 123 20.33 7.96 -8.22
CA ARG A 123 19.88 7.37 -9.47
C ARG A 123 21.07 7.50 -10.41
N LYS A 124 21.70 6.39 -10.81
CA LYS A 124 22.63 6.42 -11.95
C LYS A 124 21.80 6.91 -13.13
N SER A 125 22.07 8.13 -13.59
CA SER A 125 21.62 8.61 -14.87
C SER A 125 22.18 7.65 -15.92
N SER A 126 21.32 6.83 -16.52
CA SER A 126 21.66 6.13 -17.76
C SER A 126 21.92 7.23 -18.80
N GLN A 127 23.19 7.49 -19.10
CA GLN A 127 23.57 8.21 -20.31
C GLN A 127 23.11 7.36 -21.50
N HIS A 128 22.31 7.95 -22.38
CA HIS A 128 22.20 7.59 -23.79
C HIS A 128 22.45 8.87 -24.57
#